data_AF-A0A834GQ34-F1
#
_entry.id   AF-A0A834GQ34-F1
#
_cell.length_a   1.000
_cell.length_b   1.000
_cell.length_c   1.000
_cell.angle_alpha   90.00
_cell.angle_beta   90.00
_cell.angle_gamma   90.00
#
_symmetry.space_group_name_H-M   'P 1'
#
loop_
_entity.id
_entity.type
_entity.pdbx_description
1 polymer ?
#
loop_
_entity_poly.entity_id
_entity_poly.type
_entity_poly.pdbx_seq_one_letter_code
_entity_poly.pdbx_strand_id
1 'polypeptide(L)'
;MGVGTLSMETLAESAAFMRESLQKSQSITENMVAILGSFDHRLSALETAMRPTQIRTHSMRRAHENIDKTLKAAEVFLGQFDLSRQAEAKILRGPHEDLESYLEAVDQLRSIVRFFSGNKSLQSSIGVLNHANNLLSKAILKLEEEFRQLLTSYSKPVEPDRLFDCLPNCLRPSVGSPGQGDANGKKLSSTNHKLEAAVFTVPTLIPPRILPLLHDLAQQMVHAGHQQQLFTIYR
;
A
#
# COMPACT_ATOMS: atom_id res chain seq x y z
N MET A 1 3.08 108.54 -40.44
CA MET A 1 1.91 107.66 -40.19
C MET A 1 2.09 106.21 -40.70
N GLY A 2 3.26 105.78 -41.19
CA GLY A 2 3.42 104.45 -41.81
C GLY A 2 3.90 103.30 -40.92
N VAL A 3 4.39 103.57 -39.69
CA VAL A 3 5.00 102.52 -38.83
C VAL A 3 3.95 101.72 -38.05
N GLY A 4 2.85 102.36 -37.61
CA GLY A 4 1.78 101.69 -36.87
C GLY A 4 0.94 100.73 -37.71
N THR A 5 0.78 101.01 -39.00
CA THR A 5 0.06 100.15 -39.95
C THR A 5 0.84 98.87 -40.24
N LEU A 6 2.15 98.95 -40.46
CA LEU A 6 3.04 97.79 -40.65
C LEU A 6 3.06 96.87 -39.41
N SER A 7 3.12 97.44 -38.19
CA SER A 7 3.06 96.62 -36.97
C SER A 7 1.72 95.90 -36.78
N MET A 8 0.61 96.54 -37.20
CA MET A 8 -0.71 95.93 -37.09
C MET A 8 -0.89 94.79 -38.10
N GLU A 9 -0.30 94.92 -39.29
CA GLU A 9 -0.31 93.92 -40.35
C GLU A 9 0.50 92.67 -39.96
N THR A 10 1.71 92.84 -39.39
CA THR A 10 2.52 91.72 -38.87
C THR A 10 1.87 90.99 -37.69
N LEU A 11 1.15 91.71 -36.83
CA LEU A 11 0.40 91.13 -35.72
C LEU A 11 -0.83 90.35 -36.23
N ALA A 12 -1.49 90.85 -37.27
CA ALA A 12 -2.60 90.17 -37.92
C ALA A 12 -2.15 88.88 -38.63
N GLU A 13 -1.01 88.91 -39.34
CA GLU A 13 -0.38 87.72 -39.92
C GLU A 13 -0.01 86.69 -38.84
N SER A 14 0.58 87.13 -37.74
CA SER A 14 0.95 86.25 -36.62
C SER A 14 -0.28 85.61 -35.97
N ALA A 15 -1.36 86.37 -35.78
CA ALA A 15 -2.63 85.87 -35.27
C ALA A 15 -3.29 84.87 -36.25
N ALA A 16 -3.22 85.14 -37.56
CA ALA A 16 -3.71 84.23 -38.59
C ALA A 16 -2.92 82.91 -38.60
N PHE A 17 -1.59 82.97 -38.52
CA PHE A 17 -0.73 81.79 -38.43
C PHE A 17 -0.99 80.95 -37.16
N MET A 18 -1.15 81.59 -36.00
CA MET A 18 -1.52 80.89 -34.77
C MET A 18 -2.89 80.21 -34.89
N ARG A 19 -3.87 80.88 -35.53
CA ARG A 19 -5.20 80.33 -35.73
C ARG A 19 -5.16 79.11 -36.65
N GLU A 20 -4.40 79.17 -37.73
CA GLU A 20 -4.18 78.03 -38.63
C GLU A 20 -3.48 76.87 -37.91
N SER A 21 -2.45 77.16 -37.10
CA SER A 21 -1.72 76.16 -36.32
C SER A 21 -2.62 75.48 -35.27
N LEU A 22 -3.48 76.25 -34.59
CA LEU A 22 -4.48 75.70 -33.67
C LEU A 22 -5.50 74.84 -34.42
N GLN A 23 -5.97 75.27 -35.58
CA GLN A 23 -6.92 74.50 -36.38
C GLN A 23 -6.31 73.18 -36.89
N LYS A 24 -5.03 73.19 -37.29
CA LYS A 24 -4.25 71.98 -37.57
C LYS A 24 -4.12 71.09 -36.34
N SER A 25 -3.76 71.65 -35.18
CA SER A 25 -3.64 70.88 -33.93
C SER A 25 -4.98 70.28 -33.48
N GLN A 26 -6.08 70.98 -33.70
CA GLN A 26 -7.43 70.49 -33.43
C GLN A 26 -7.77 69.32 -34.36
N SER A 27 -7.52 69.46 -35.67
CA SER A 27 -7.71 68.37 -36.63
C SER A 27 -6.85 67.15 -36.30
N ILE A 28 -5.60 67.35 -35.87
CA ILE A 28 -4.73 66.25 -35.42
C ILE A 28 -5.33 65.56 -34.19
N THR A 29 -5.83 66.32 -33.22
CA THR A 29 -6.48 65.76 -32.02
C THR A 29 -7.75 64.98 -32.39
N GLU A 30 -8.59 65.52 -33.27
CA GLU A 30 -9.80 64.86 -33.76
C GLU A 30 -9.48 63.56 -34.51
N ASN A 31 -8.43 63.57 -35.35
CA ASN A 31 -7.93 62.36 -36.01
C ASN A 31 -7.43 61.33 -35.00
N MET A 32 -6.71 61.75 -33.95
CA MET A 32 -6.26 60.86 -32.89
C MET A 32 -7.43 60.23 -32.13
N VAL A 33 -8.45 61.03 -31.80
CA VAL A 33 -9.68 60.54 -31.14
C VAL A 33 -10.41 59.54 -32.04
N ALA A 34 -10.52 59.82 -33.35
CA ALA A 34 -11.12 58.90 -34.30
C ALA A 34 -10.34 57.57 -34.39
N ILE A 35 -9.01 57.65 -34.43
CA ILE A 35 -8.14 56.46 -34.44
C ILE A 35 -8.31 55.64 -33.16
N LEU A 36 -8.27 56.27 -31.99
CA LEU A 36 -8.45 55.58 -30.70
C LEU A 36 -9.84 54.95 -30.57
N GLY A 37 -10.89 55.67 -30.99
CA GLY A 37 -12.25 55.12 -31.04
C GLY A 37 -12.34 53.90 -31.97
N SER A 38 -11.64 53.94 -33.10
CA SER A 38 -11.58 52.79 -34.01
C SER A 38 -10.86 51.57 -33.40
N PHE A 39 -9.82 51.79 -32.60
CA PHE A 39 -9.13 50.72 -31.88
C PHE A 39 -10.00 50.11 -30.79
N ASP A 40 -10.70 50.93 -30.01
CA ASP A 40 -11.62 50.46 -28.97
C ASP A 40 -12.74 49.60 -29.57
N HIS A 41 -13.34 50.05 -30.67
CA HIS A 41 -14.37 49.27 -31.37
C HIS A 41 -13.83 47.95 -31.92
N ARG A 42 -12.62 47.96 -32.51
CA ARG A 42 -11.97 46.73 -33.03
C ARG A 42 -11.57 45.76 -31.91
N LEU A 43 -11.08 46.26 -30.78
CA LEU A 43 -10.74 45.44 -29.60
C LEU A 43 -12.00 44.83 -28.98
N SER A 44 -13.07 45.61 -28.84
CA SER A 44 -14.36 45.14 -28.34
C SER A 44 -14.97 44.06 -29.26
N ALA A 45 -14.92 44.27 -30.58
CA ALA A 45 -15.34 43.27 -31.56
C ALA A 45 -14.47 42.01 -31.51
N LEU A 46 -13.15 42.16 -31.34
CA LEU A 46 -12.22 41.04 -31.20
C LEU A 46 -12.49 40.23 -29.93
N GLU A 47 -12.65 40.88 -28.78
CA GLU A 47 -12.98 40.19 -27.52
C GLU A 47 -14.30 39.43 -27.65
N THR A 48 -15.32 40.08 -28.21
CA THR A 48 -16.63 39.46 -28.44
C THR A 48 -16.53 38.24 -29.37
N ALA A 49 -15.72 38.31 -30.42
CA ALA A 49 -15.49 37.21 -31.34
C ALA A 49 -14.65 36.07 -30.72
N MET A 50 -13.70 36.40 -29.83
CA MET A 50 -12.80 35.41 -29.20
C MET A 50 -13.42 34.71 -27.98
N ARG A 51 -14.26 35.41 -27.21
CA ARG A 51 -14.83 34.91 -25.95
C ARG A 51 -15.52 33.54 -26.08
N PRO A 52 -16.37 33.27 -27.11
CA PRO A 52 -16.99 31.95 -27.27
C PRO A 52 -15.97 30.82 -27.41
N THR A 53 -14.92 31.04 -28.20
CA THR A 53 -13.84 30.08 -28.41
C THR A 53 -13.04 29.83 -27.13
N GLN A 54 -12.75 30.89 -26.36
CA GLN A 54 -12.05 30.77 -25.09
C GLN A 54 -12.85 29.96 -24.06
N ILE A 55 -14.16 30.26 -23.93
CA ILE A 55 -15.06 29.53 -23.02
C ILE A 55 -15.12 28.05 -23.41
N ARG A 56 -15.32 27.76 -24.70
CA ARG A 56 -15.39 26.39 -25.21
C ARG A 56 -14.07 25.63 -25.01
N THR A 57 -12.94 26.29 -25.23
CA THR A 57 -11.62 25.68 -25.04
C THR A 57 -11.36 25.36 -23.57
N HIS A 58 -11.71 26.28 -22.67
CA HIS A 58 -11.56 26.07 -21.23
C HIS A 58 -12.48 24.96 -20.71
N SER A 59 -13.75 24.93 -21.13
CA SER A 59 -14.69 23.88 -20.73
C SER A 59 -14.25 22.50 -21.25
N MET A 60 -13.77 22.43 -22.50
CA MET A 60 -13.24 21.21 -23.09
C MET A 60 -12.00 20.72 -22.34
N ARG A 61 -11.03 21.60 -22.04
CA ARG A 61 -9.85 21.22 -21.25
C ARG A 61 -10.24 20.67 -19.89
N ARG A 62 -11.14 21.34 -19.18
CA ARG A 62 -11.62 20.89 -17.88
C ARG A 62 -12.35 19.55 -17.96
N ALA A 63 -13.13 19.32 -19.02
CA ALA A 63 -13.78 18.04 -19.26
C ALA A 63 -12.75 16.92 -19.47
N HIS A 64 -11.71 17.14 -20.28
CA HIS A 64 -10.61 16.19 -20.44
C HIS A 64 -9.89 15.88 -19.12
N GLU A 65 -9.55 16.90 -18.34
CA GLU A 65 -8.92 16.69 -17.03
C GLU A 65 -9.80 15.87 -16.07
N ASN A 66 -11.12 16.10 -16.08
CA ASN A 66 -12.06 15.33 -15.27
C ASN A 66 -12.17 13.88 -15.75
N ILE A 67 -12.19 13.66 -17.07
CA ILE A 67 -12.20 12.32 -17.68
C ILE A 67 -10.94 11.57 -17.27
N ASP A 68 -9.76 12.17 -17.43
CA ASP A 68 -8.48 11.54 -17.09
C ASP A 68 -8.39 11.18 -15.61
N LYS A 69 -8.85 12.06 -14.72
CA LYS A 69 -8.91 11.78 -13.27
C LYS A 69 -9.85 10.61 -12.96
N THR A 70 -11.00 10.58 -13.61
CA THR A 70 -11.98 9.50 -13.40
C THR A 70 -11.46 8.17 -13.94
N LEU A 71 -10.80 8.19 -15.10
CA LEU A 71 -10.19 7.03 -15.72
C LEU A 71 -9.09 6.45 -14.82
N LYS A 72 -8.17 7.29 -14.31
CA LYS A 72 -7.13 6.84 -13.37
C LYS A 72 -7.73 6.26 -12.08
N ALA A 73 -8.78 6.86 -11.54
CA ALA A 73 -9.47 6.30 -10.38
C ALA A 73 -10.07 4.92 -10.70
N ALA A 74 -10.72 4.77 -11.86
CA ALA A 74 -11.29 3.50 -12.30
C ALA A 74 -10.22 2.41 -12.50
N GLU A 75 -9.05 2.73 -13.05
CA GLU A 75 -7.92 1.80 -13.18
C GLU A 75 -7.45 1.27 -11.82
N VAL A 76 -7.35 2.14 -10.81
CA VAL A 76 -7.00 1.72 -9.45
C VAL A 76 -8.04 0.73 -8.89
N PHE A 77 -9.34 1.01 -9.07
CA PHE A 77 -10.40 0.09 -8.64
C PHE A 77 -10.29 -1.25 -9.37
N LEU A 78 -10.19 -1.25 -10.70
CA LEU A 78 -10.05 -2.47 -11.51
C LEU A 78 -8.84 -3.30 -11.09
N GLY A 79 -7.70 -2.66 -10.81
CA GLY A 79 -6.52 -3.33 -10.28
C GLY A 79 -6.81 -4.08 -8.97
N GLN A 80 -7.60 -3.50 -8.05
CA GLN A 80 -7.99 -4.18 -6.81
C GLN A 80 -8.91 -5.39 -7.06
N PHE A 81 -9.78 -5.35 -8.08
CA PHE A 81 -10.58 -6.53 -8.48
C PHE A 81 -9.69 -7.66 -9.00
N ASP A 82 -8.72 -7.34 -9.85
CA ASP A 82 -7.79 -8.35 -10.39
C ASP A 82 -6.92 -8.96 -9.28
N LEU A 83 -6.41 -8.13 -8.36
CA LEU A 83 -5.68 -8.58 -7.18
C LEU A 83 -6.55 -9.49 -6.28
N SER A 84 -7.83 -9.16 -6.10
CA SER A 84 -8.78 -10.00 -5.36
C SER A 84 -8.95 -11.37 -6.02
N ARG A 85 -9.07 -11.42 -7.35
CA ARG A 85 -9.21 -12.67 -8.10
C ARG A 85 -7.93 -13.53 -8.04
N GLN A 86 -6.76 -12.89 -8.09
CA GLN A 86 -5.48 -13.59 -7.96
C GLN A 86 -5.29 -14.17 -6.55
N ALA A 87 -5.59 -13.39 -5.51
CA ALA A 87 -5.51 -13.86 -4.13
C ALA A 87 -6.49 -15.01 -3.88
N GLU A 88 -7.73 -14.92 -4.39
CA GLU A 88 -8.72 -16.00 -4.31
C GLU A 88 -8.18 -17.33 -4.85
N ALA A 89 -7.55 -17.32 -6.03
CA ALA A 89 -6.99 -18.54 -6.61
C ALA A 89 -5.97 -19.21 -5.67
N LYS A 90 -5.12 -18.43 -4.99
CA LYS A 90 -4.16 -18.93 -4.00
C LYS A 90 -4.87 -19.47 -2.75
N ILE A 91 -5.88 -18.76 -2.24
CA ILE A 91 -6.65 -19.22 -1.07
C ILE A 91 -7.37 -20.55 -1.33
N LEU A 92 -7.89 -20.74 -2.55
CA LEU A 92 -8.58 -21.96 -2.93
C LEU A 92 -7.63 -23.17 -3.04
N ARG A 93 -6.39 -22.99 -3.50
CA ARG A 93 -5.36 -24.06 -3.54
C ARG A 93 -5.00 -24.56 -2.13
N GLY A 94 -4.98 -23.67 -1.14
CA GLY A 94 -4.67 -24.02 0.24
C GLY A 94 -3.18 -23.89 0.59
N PRO A 95 -2.82 -24.02 1.88
CA PRO A 95 -1.49 -23.67 2.37
C PRO A 95 -0.45 -24.78 2.14
N HIS A 96 -0.89 -25.98 1.72
CA HIS A 96 -0.04 -27.16 1.57
C HIS A 96 0.94 -27.08 0.38
N GLU A 97 0.58 -26.41 -0.72
CA GLU A 97 1.46 -26.27 -1.89
C GLU A 97 2.60 -25.27 -1.63
N ASP A 98 2.27 -24.11 -1.08
CA ASP A 98 3.18 -23.00 -0.84
C ASP A 98 2.62 -22.11 0.28
N LEU A 99 3.12 -22.32 1.50
CA LEU A 99 2.65 -21.58 2.66
C LEU A 99 2.98 -20.08 2.54
N GLU A 100 4.15 -19.72 2.03
CA GLU A 100 4.59 -18.32 1.94
C GLU A 100 3.68 -17.53 0.99
N SER A 101 3.48 -18.04 -0.23
CA SER A 101 2.57 -17.44 -1.21
C SER A 101 1.10 -17.42 -0.74
N TYR A 102 0.69 -18.41 0.06
CA TYR A 102 -0.62 -18.43 0.68
C TYR A 102 -0.79 -17.32 1.72
N LEU A 103 0.18 -17.14 2.60
CA LEU A 103 0.16 -16.09 3.61
C LEU A 103 0.19 -14.69 2.97
N GLU A 104 0.98 -14.50 1.91
CA GLU A 104 0.95 -13.27 1.11
C GLU A 104 -0.45 -13.00 0.54
N ALA A 105 -1.16 -14.03 0.06
CA ALA A 105 -2.51 -13.89 -0.47
C ALA A 105 -3.52 -13.49 0.62
N VAL A 106 -3.35 -14.00 1.85
CA VAL A 106 -4.17 -13.61 3.01
C VAL A 106 -3.95 -12.12 3.34
N ASP A 107 -2.70 -11.67 3.38
CA ASP A 107 -2.39 -10.27 3.65
C ASP A 107 -2.83 -9.35 2.51
N GLN A 108 -2.76 -9.81 1.27
CA GLN A 108 -3.32 -9.12 0.10
C GLN A 108 -4.84 -8.96 0.21
N LEU A 109 -5.58 -10.00 0.60
CA LEU A 109 -7.02 -9.91 0.85
C LEU A 109 -7.36 -8.93 1.99
N ARG A 110 -6.58 -8.92 3.08
CA ARG A 110 -6.73 -7.93 4.16
C ARG A 110 -6.50 -6.50 3.66
N SER A 111 -5.53 -6.30 2.78
CA SER A 111 -5.28 -5.00 2.13
C SER A 111 -6.47 -4.54 1.28
N ILE A 112 -7.01 -5.45 0.47
CA ILE A 112 -8.19 -5.22 -0.38
C ILE A 112 -9.41 -4.86 0.47
N VAL A 113 -9.67 -5.60 1.56
CA VAL A 113 -10.77 -5.30 2.49
C VAL A 113 -10.60 -3.91 3.09
N ARG A 114 -9.39 -3.52 3.52
CA ARG A 114 -9.13 -2.15 4.02
C ARG A 114 -9.38 -1.09 2.97
N PHE A 115 -8.91 -1.30 1.74
CA PHE A 115 -9.10 -0.37 0.63
C PHE A 115 -10.59 -0.13 0.34
N PHE A 116 -11.39 -1.19 0.20
CA PHE A 116 -12.83 -1.07 -0.07
C PHE A 116 -13.64 -0.63 1.14
N SER A 117 -13.18 -0.89 2.37
CA SER A 117 -13.79 -0.35 3.58
C SER A 117 -13.66 1.16 3.69
N GLY A 118 -12.52 1.72 3.27
CA GLY A 118 -12.27 3.16 3.22
C GLY A 118 -12.98 3.85 2.05
N ASN A 119 -13.20 3.14 0.95
CA ASN A 119 -13.79 3.67 -0.29
C ASN A 119 -15.18 3.07 -0.57
N LYS A 120 -16.17 3.42 0.24
CA LYS A 120 -17.56 2.92 0.14
C LYS A 120 -18.40 3.51 -1.02
N SER A 121 -17.76 4.13 -2.01
CA SER A 121 -18.43 4.90 -3.06
C SER A 121 -19.18 4.04 -4.09
N LEU A 122 -18.91 2.73 -4.17
CA LEU A 122 -19.49 1.84 -5.18
C LEU A 122 -20.27 0.69 -4.53
N GLN A 123 -21.47 0.42 -5.06
CA GLN A 123 -22.28 -0.74 -4.68
C GLN A 123 -21.54 -2.06 -4.95
N SER A 124 -20.75 -2.13 -6.02
CA SER A 124 -19.90 -3.29 -6.33
C SER A 124 -18.82 -3.54 -5.27
N SER A 125 -18.33 -2.48 -4.59
CA SER A 125 -17.36 -2.62 -3.49
C SER A 125 -17.94 -3.42 -2.32
N ILE A 126 -19.25 -3.35 -2.07
CA ILE A 126 -19.90 -4.11 -0.99
C ILE A 126 -19.87 -5.61 -1.29
N GLY A 127 -20.18 -5.99 -2.53
CA GLY A 127 -20.11 -7.39 -2.97
C GLY A 127 -18.70 -7.97 -2.86
N VAL A 128 -17.69 -7.23 -3.35
CA VAL A 128 -16.28 -7.62 -3.23
C VAL A 128 -15.83 -7.72 -1.78
N LEU A 129 -16.21 -6.75 -0.95
CA LEU A 129 -15.87 -6.73 0.46
C LEU A 129 -16.41 -7.97 1.17
N ASN A 130 -17.68 -8.32 0.92
CA ASN A 130 -18.29 -9.51 1.50
C ASN A 130 -17.60 -10.79 1.00
N HIS A 131 -17.31 -10.87 -0.29
CA HIS A 131 -16.57 -12.00 -0.88
C HIS A 131 -15.17 -12.15 -0.30
N ALA A 132 -14.40 -11.07 -0.21
CA ALA A 132 -13.06 -11.05 0.36
C ALA A 132 -13.06 -11.42 1.85
N ASN A 133 -14.04 -10.94 2.63
CA ASN A 133 -14.20 -11.37 4.03
C ASN A 133 -14.51 -12.86 4.14
N ASN A 134 -15.40 -13.39 3.30
CA ASN A 134 -15.69 -14.83 3.26
C ASN A 134 -14.44 -15.66 2.90
N LEU A 135 -13.63 -15.17 1.95
CA LEU A 135 -12.35 -15.80 1.61
C LEU A 135 -11.35 -15.75 2.78
N LEU A 136 -11.27 -14.63 3.50
CA LEU A 136 -10.43 -14.53 4.70
C LEU A 136 -10.88 -15.51 5.78
N SER A 137 -12.18 -15.63 6.06
CA SER A 137 -12.70 -16.63 7.00
C SER A 137 -12.35 -18.05 6.58
N LYS A 138 -12.52 -18.39 5.29
CA LYS A 138 -12.10 -19.69 4.75
C LYS A 138 -10.59 -19.90 4.87
N ALA A 139 -9.80 -18.86 4.65
CA ALA A 139 -8.35 -18.95 4.72
C ALA A 139 -7.88 -19.26 6.14
N ILE A 140 -8.47 -18.60 7.13
CA ILE A 140 -8.16 -18.83 8.54
C ILE A 140 -8.50 -20.27 8.95
N LEU A 141 -9.66 -20.80 8.53
CA LEU A 141 -10.02 -22.21 8.79
C LEU A 141 -9.02 -23.19 8.17
N LYS A 142 -8.50 -22.90 6.97
CA LYS A 142 -7.45 -23.74 6.36
C LYS A 142 -6.11 -23.64 7.11
N LEU A 143 -5.75 -22.46 7.62
CA LEU A 143 -4.55 -22.28 8.45
C LEU A 143 -4.67 -23.05 9.78
N GLU A 144 -5.86 -23.04 10.40
CA GLU A 144 -6.17 -23.83 11.60
C GLU A 144 -5.98 -25.32 11.36
N GLU A 145 -6.47 -25.82 10.22
CA GLU A 145 -6.37 -27.23 9.85
C GLU A 145 -4.91 -27.63 9.58
N GLU A 146 -4.15 -26.84 8.82
CA GLU A 146 -2.72 -27.09 8.61
C GLU A 146 -1.92 -27.06 9.91
N PHE A 147 -2.21 -26.10 10.80
CA PHE A 147 -1.57 -26.04 12.12
C PHE A 147 -1.83 -27.30 12.94
N ARG A 148 -3.09 -27.80 12.94
CA ARG A 148 -3.47 -29.07 13.58
C ARG A 148 -2.76 -30.26 12.96
N GLN A 149 -2.72 -30.34 11.63
CA GLN A 149 -2.09 -31.44 10.91
C GLN A 149 -0.58 -31.49 11.18
N LEU A 150 0.07 -30.33 11.24
CA LEU A 150 1.49 -30.20 11.53
C LEU A 150 1.79 -30.68 12.95
N LEU A 151 1.02 -30.24 13.95
CA LEU A 151 1.18 -30.74 15.32
C LEU A 151 0.92 -32.24 15.43
N THR A 152 -0.15 -32.74 14.80
CA THR A 152 -0.49 -34.18 14.86
C THR A 152 0.59 -35.05 14.21
N SER A 153 1.18 -34.58 13.11
CA SER A 153 2.18 -35.33 12.34
C SER A 153 3.55 -35.38 13.04
N TYR A 154 3.91 -34.31 13.77
CA TYR A 154 5.26 -34.12 14.29
C TYR A 154 5.37 -34.17 15.83
N SER A 155 4.28 -34.03 16.58
CA SER A 155 4.23 -34.19 18.03
C SER A 155 3.87 -35.62 18.44
N LYS A 156 4.67 -36.59 17.97
CA LYS A 156 4.47 -38.01 18.34
C LYS A 156 4.96 -38.26 19.78
N PRO A 157 4.30 -39.16 20.55
CA PRO A 157 4.77 -39.55 21.87
C PRO A 157 6.23 -39.99 21.82
N VAL A 158 7.05 -39.47 22.75
CA VAL A 158 8.44 -39.89 22.85
C VAL A 158 8.48 -41.27 23.47
N GLU A 159 9.05 -42.23 22.75
CA GLU A 159 9.29 -43.56 23.27
C GLU A 159 10.10 -43.48 24.57
N PRO A 160 9.70 -44.18 25.64
CA PRO A 160 10.34 -44.06 26.96
C PRO A 160 11.84 -44.39 26.91
N ASP A 161 12.24 -45.27 26.00
CA ASP A 161 13.65 -45.63 25.77
C ASP A 161 14.52 -44.43 25.38
N ARG A 162 13.96 -43.50 24.58
CA ARG A 162 14.65 -42.27 24.15
C ARG A 162 14.75 -41.22 25.26
N LEU A 163 13.94 -41.32 26.31
CA LEU A 163 14.06 -40.44 27.47
C LEU A 163 15.28 -40.83 28.32
N PHE A 164 15.61 -42.13 28.38
CA PHE A 164 16.85 -42.57 29.02
C PHE A 164 18.09 -42.13 28.22
N ASP A 165 17.96 -41.97 26.90
CA ASP A 165 18.99 -41.36 26.04
C ASP A 165 19.38 -39.94 26.45
N CYS A 166 18.46 -39.23 27.09
CA CYS A 166 18.64 -37.85 27.56
C CYS A 166 19.33 -37.74 28.94
N LEU A 167 19.53 -38.86 29.64
CA LEU A 167 20.16 -38.91 30.96
C LEU A 167 21.69 -39.04 30.87
N PRO A 168 22.44 -38.46 31.83
CA PRO A 168 23.86 -38.75 31.99
C PRO A 168 24.11 -40.26 32.13
N ASN A 169 25.23 -40.75 31.59
CA ASN A 169 25.59 -42.18 31.59
C ASN A 169 25.46 -42.86 32.97
N CYS A 170 25.61 -42.09 34.06
CA CYS A 170 25.49 -42.54 35.46
C CYS A 170 24.06 -42.89 35.89
N LEU A 171 23.04 -42.39 35.20
CA LEU A 171 21.62 -42.47 35.57
C LEU A 171 20.78 -43.30 34.59
N ARG A 172 21.38 -43.83 33.52
CA ARG A 172 20.68 -44.69 32.56
C ARG A 172 20.48 -46.08 33.18
N PRO A 173 19.28 -46.69 33.10
CA PRO A 173 19.08 -48.07 33.50
C PRO A 173 20.04 -48.95 32.69
N SER A 174 20.96 -49.64 33.36
CA SER A 174 21.82 -50.65 32.71
C SER A 174 20.90 -51.72 32.15
N VAL A 175 20.69 -51.74 30.82
CA VAL A 175 19.94 -52.81 30.16
C VAL A 175 20.71 -54.09 30.43
N GLY A 176 20.19 -54.91 31.34
CA GLY A 176 20.81 -56.16 31.73
C GLY A 176 20.95 -57.06 30.51
N SER A 177 22.18 -57.21 30.02
CA SER A 177 22.54 -58.39 29.25
C SER A 177 22.69 -59.55 30.24
N PRO A 178 21.93 -60.64 30.10
CA PRO A 178 22.16 -61.85 30.87
C PRO A 178 23.39 -62.54 30.25
N GLY A 179 24.53 -62.48 30.93
CA GLY A 179 25.74 -63.09 30.39
C GLY A 179 26.98 -62.90 31.24
N GLN A 180 27.05 -63.65 32.34
CA GLN A 180 28.23 -64.44 32.73
C GLN A 180 29.50 -63.69 33.20
N GLY A 181 29.90 -63.90 34.47
CA GLY A 181 31.28 -63.68 34.90
C GLY A 181 31.47 -63.22 36.34
N ASP A 182 31.24 -64.14 37.27
CA ASP A 182 32.01 -64.36 38.50
C ASP A 182 32.06 -63.34 39.66
N ALA A 183 31.97 -63.95 40.84
CA ALA A 183 31.93 -63.35 42.15
C ALA A 183 33.27 -62.78 42.63
N ASN A 184 33.14 -61.86 43.59
CA ASN A 184 33.95 -61.69 44.81
C ASN A 184 34.72 -60.35 44.92
N GLY A 185 34.57 -59.70 46.08
CA GLY A 185 35.61 -58.80 46.61
C GLY A 185 35.26 -57.32 46.77
N LYS A 186 34.72 -56.99 47.95
CA LYS A 186 34.60 -55.68 48.63
C LYS A 186 35.59 -54.55 48.27
N LYS A 187 34.95 -53.36 48.20
CA LYS A 187 35.32 -52.03 48.76
C LYS A 187 36.14 -51.03 47.92
N LEU A 188 35.42 -49.91 47.68
CA LEU A 188 35.81 -48.52 47.92
C LEU A 188 37.15 -48.06 47.33
N SER A 189 37.09 -47.56 46.10
CA SER A 189 38.03 -46.56 45.61
C SER A 189 37.26 -45.30 45.24
N SER A 190 37.36 -44.33 46.14
CA SER A 190 37.19 -42.89 45.88
C SER A 190 37.73 -42.52 44.51
N THR A 191 36.83 -42.30 43.56
CA THR A 191 37.17 -41.63 42.31
C THR A 191 36.45 -40.30 42.33
N ASN A 192 37.21 -39.27 42.65
CA ASN A 192 36.88 -37.88 42.39
C ASN A 192 36.54 -37.74 40.89
N HIS A 193 35.26 -37.81 40.55
CA HIS A 193 34.74 -37.23 39.33
C HIS A 193 33.84 -36.09 39.74
N LYS A 194 34.46 -34.91 39.78
CA LYS A 194 33.94 -33.65 39.25
C LYS A 194 32.46 -33.76 38.88
N LEU A 195 31.59 -33.00 39.54
CA LEU A 195 30.32 -32.59 38.92
C LEU A 195 30.67 -31.82 37.63
N GLU A 196 31.06 -32.53 36.58
CA GLU A 196 30.87 -32.04 35.22
C GLU A 196 29.37 -31.87 35.10
N ALA A 197 28.96 -30.62 34.96
CA ALA A 197 27.58 -30.19 34.85
C ALA A 197 26.82 -31.24 34.04
N ALA A 198 25.90 -31.97 34.70
CA ALA A 198 25.16 -33.04 34.06
C ALA A 198 24.56 -32.48 32.76
N VAL A 199 25.10 -32.89 31.61
CA VAL A 199 24.64 -32.40 30.31
C VAL A 199 23.38 -33.19 29.99
N PHE A 200 22.26 -32.69 30.49
CA PHE A 200 20.94 -33.16 30.08
C PHE A 200 20.73 -32.75 28.63
N THR A 201 20.56 -33.74 27.75
CA THR A 201 20.21 -33.46 26.36
C THR A 201 18.70 -33.35 26.28
N VAL A 202 18.17 -32.15 25.98
CA VAL A 202 16.72 -31.95 25.90
C VAL A 202 16.18 -32.71 24.69
N PRO A 203 15.21 -33.62 24.86
CA PRO A 203 14.64 -34.34 23.73
C PRO A 203 13.95 -33.35 22.78
N THR A 204 14.32 -33.42 21.50
CA THR A 204 13.71 -32.61 20.46
C THR A 204 12.34 -33.20 20.13
N LEU A 205 11.29 -32.62 20.72
CA LEU A 205 9.89 -33.06 20.57
C LEU A 205 9.29 -32.72 19.21
N ILE A 206 9.69 -31.60 18.62
CA ILE A 206 9.25 -31.15 17.29
C ILE A 206 10.51 -30.86 16.46
N PRO A 207 10.60 -31.33 15.20
CA PRO A 207 11.75 -31.05 14.35
C PRO A 207 11.99 -29.53 14.17
N PRO A 208 13.24 -29.06 14.24
CA PRO A 208 13.57 -27.63 14.20
C PRO A 208 13.23 -26.96 12.86
N ARG A 209 13.03 -27.72 11.79
CA ARG A 209 12.59 -27.22 10.48
C ARG A 209 11.12 -26.79 10.45
N ILE A 210 10.34 -27.26 11.43
CA ILE A 210 8.88 -27.13 11.46
C ILE A 210 8.46 -26.03 12.42
N LEU A 211 9.32 -25.72 13.40
CA LEU A 211 9.11 -24.63 14.34
C LEU A 211 8.87 -23.27 13.67
N PRO A 212 9.64 -22.87 12.63
CA PRO A 212 9.41 -21.60 11.94
C PRO A 212 8.04 -21.57 11.22
N LEU A 213 7.69 -22.65 10.52
CA LEU A 213 6.40 -22.78 9.83
C LEU A 213 5.23 -22.69 10.82
N LEU A 214 5.35 -23.38 11.96
CA LEU A 214 4.36 -23.37 13.03
C LEU A 214 4.24 -21.96 13.66
N HIS A 215 5.36 -21.25 13.79
CA HIS A 215 5.39 -19.86 14.27
C HIS A 215 4.70 -18.91 13.29
N ASP A 216 4.99 -19.01 11.99
CA ASP A 216 4.39 -18.15 10.97
C ASP A 216 2.87 -18.36 10.86
N LEU A 217 2.42 -19.62 10.91
CA LEU A 217 1.00 -19.98 11.00
C LEU A 217 0.36 -19.38 12.26
N ALA A 218 0.99 -19.56 13.41
CA ALA A 218 0.46 -19.04 14.67
C ALA A 218 0.39 -17.51 14.68
N GLN A 219 1.42 -16.85 14.16
CA GLN A 219 1.44 -15.40 14.03
C GLN A 219 0.28 -14.93 13.15
N GLN A 220 0.04 -15.57 12.01
CA GLN A 220 -1.05 -15.17 11.11
C GLN A 220 -2.45 -15.38 11.69
N MET A 221 -2.65 -16.46 12.44
CA MET A 221 -3.88 -16.70 13.19
C MET A 221 -4.08 -15.71 14.34
N VAL A 222 -3.00 -15.31 15.03
CA VAL A 222 -3.03 -14.26 16.06
C VAL A 222 -3.47 -12.93 15.46
N HIS A 223 -2.91 -12.54 14.30
CA HIS A 223 -3.31 -11.33 13.58
C HIS A 223 -4.78 -11.39 13.13
N ALA A 224 -5.32 -12.59 12.91
CA ALA A 224 -6.73 -12.81 12.62
C ALA A 224 -7.63 -12.83 13.87
N GLY A 225 -7.08 -12.71 15.08
CA GLY A 225 -7.84 -12.80 16.33
C GLY A 225 -8.16 -14.22 16.82
N HIS A 226 -7.59 -15.26 16.21
CA HIS A 226 -7.89 -16.67 16.50
C HIS A 226 -6.96 -17.29 17.57
N GLN A 227 -6.57 -16.48 18.55
CA GLN A 227 -5.60 -16.88 19.59
C GLN A 227 -6.12 -18.03 20.47
N GLN A 228 -7.41 -18.02 20.82
CA GLN A 228 -8.01 -19.09 21.65
C GLN A 228 -8.02 -20.44 20.93
N GLN A 229 -8.24 -20.43 19.61
CA GLN A 229 -8.20 -21.64 18.78
C GLN A 229 -6.80 -22.24 18.76
N LEU A 230 -5.77 -21.40 18.60
CA LEU A 230 -4.36 -21.81 18.70
C LEU A 230 -4.06 -22.58 19.99
N PHE A 231 -4.44 -22.02 21.14
CA PHE A 231 -4.22 -22.68 22.43
C PHE A 231 -5.01 -23.98 22.58
N THR A 232 -6.23 -24.03 22.01
CA THR A 232 -7.06 -25.24 22.04
C THR A 232 -6.50 -26.34 21.15
N ILE A 233 -5.91 -26.00 20.00
CA ILE A 233 -5.29 -26.97 19.08
C ILE A 233 -3.95 -27.47 19.61
N TYR A 234 -3.19 -26.61 20.30
CA TYR A 234 -1.89 -26.96 20.87
C TYR A 234 -1.98 -27.87 22.11
N ARG A 235 -3.05 -27.73 22.90
CA ARG A 235 -3.28 -28.46 24.13
C ARG A 235 -3.78 -29.88 23.88
#